data_AF-A0A839FFM2-F1
#
_entry.id   AF-A0A839FFM2-F1
#
_cell.length_a   1.000
_cell.length_b   1.000
_cell.length_c   1.000
_cell.angle_alpha   90.00
_cell.angle_beta   90.00
_cell.angle_gamma   90.00
#
_symmetry.space_group_name_H-M   'P 1'
#
loop_
_entity.id
_entity.type
_entity.pdbx_description
1 polymer ?
#
loop_
_entity_poly.entity_id
_entity_poly.type
_entity_poly.pdbx_seq_one_letter_code
_entity_poly.pdbx_strand_id
1 'polypeptide(L)'
;MSDDLQGLTSKQIDAAELLRKSRNNEVLKYTVAAYDRLSTAIFITGFLGPIFGSVLNPALLSNYNRIGKFLIVCGLLQALMISCGLHLYGKIKLRDGWQ
;
A
#
# COMPACT_ATOMS: atom_id res chain seq x y z
N MET A 1 15.35 -32.28 38.51
CA MET A 1 14.14 -31.44 38.77
C MET A 1 14.29 -30.01 38.25
N SER A 2 15.53 -29.52 38.01
CA SER A 2 15.81 -28.23 37.33
C SER A 2 15.47 -28.23 35.83
N ASP A 3 15.71 -29.35 35.14
CA ASP A 3 15.67 -29.40 33.67
C ASP A 3 14.24 -29.32 33.11
N ASP A 4 13.27 -29.84 33.88
CA ASP A 4 11.85 -29.81 33.52
C ASP A 4 11.26 -28.39 33.63
N LEU A 5 11.73 -27.61 34.62
CA LEU A 5 11.37 -26.20 34.78
C LEU A 5 11.96 -25.32 33.66
N GLN A 6 13.21 -25.58 33.25
CA GLN A 6 13.84 -24.86 32.13
C GLN A 6 13.15 -25.18 30.80
N GLY A 7 12.78 -26.45 30.57
CA GLY A 7 12.02 -26.86 29.37
C GLY A 7 10.59 -26.31 29.32
N LEU A 8 9.92 -26.16 30.46
CA LEU A 8 8.62 -25.48 30.56
C LEU A 8 8.75 -23.97 30.29
N THR A 9 9.82 -23.35 30.81
CA THR A 9 10.07 -21.92 30.62
C THR A 9 10.40 -21.60 29.15
N SER A 10 11.22 -22.42 28.48
CA SER A 10 11.53 -22.22 27.05
C SER A 10 10.29 -22.39 26.17
N LYS A 11 9.45 -23.39 26.43
CA LYS A 11 8.18 -23.60 25.70
C LYS A 11 7.20 -22.44 25.88
N GLN A 12 7.16 -21.82 27.06
CA GLN A 12 6.32 -20.65 27.28
C GLN A 12 6.85 -19.40 26.56
N ILE A 13 8.17 -19.25 26.45
CA ILE A 13 8.80 -18.17 25.69
C ILE A 13 8.51 -18.34 24.19
N ASP A 14 8.68 -19.55 23.65
CA ASP A 14 8.36 -19.87 22.25
C ASP A 14 6.87 -19.66 21.94
N ALA A 15 5.98 -20.07 22.85
CA ALA A 15 4.53 -19.86 22.69
C ALA A 15 4.17 -18.36 22.71
N ALA A 16 4.80 -17.56 23.57
CA ALA A 16 4.61 -16.12 23.62
C ALA A 16 5.15 -15.42 22.36
N GLU A 17 6.26 -15.91 21.81
CA GLU A 17 6.85 -15.41 20.57
C GLU A 17 5.99 -15.75 19.35
N LEU A 18 5.45 -16.97 19.28
CA LEU A 18 4.48 -17.39 18.25
C LEU A 18 3.19 -16.56 18.30
N LEU A 19 2.67 -16.27 19.49
CA LEU A 19 1.50 -15.38 19.65
C LEU A 19 1.80 -13.95 19.17
N ARG A 20 2.97 -13.41 19.50
CA ARG A 20 3.41 -12.09 19.01
C ARG A 20 3.55 -12.06 17.50
N LYS A 21 4.14 -13.10 16.90
CA LYS A 21 4.30 -13.24 15.46
C LYS A 21 2.95 -13.36 14.75
N SER A 22 2.03 -14.16 15.29
CA SER A 22 0.66 -14.30 14.79
C SER A 22 -0.07 -12.97 14.76
N ARG A 23 -0.04 -12.23 15.88
CA ARG A 23 -0.66 -10.89 15.97
C ARG A 23 -0.06 -9.91 14.97
N ASN A 24 1.27 -9.89 14.83
CA ASN A 24 1.94 -9.01 13.87
C ASN A 24 1.55 -9.35 12.41
N ASN A 25 1.34 -10.62 12.12
CA ASN A 25 0.91 -11.09 10.80
C ASN A 25 -0.54 -10.65 10.48
N GLU A 26 -1.43 -10.61 11.47
CA GLU A 26 -2.78 -10.03 11.29
C GLU A 26 -2.73 -8.53 10.99
N VAL A 27 -1.94 -7.77 11.75
CA VAL A 27 -1.76 -6.32 11.52
C VAL A 27 -1.18 -6.07 10.12
N LEU A 28 -0.26 -6.92 9.68
CA LEU A 28 0.32 -6.84 8.34
C LEU A 28 -0.74 -7.04 7.25
N LYS A 29 -1.63 -8.02 7.40
CA LYS A 29 -2.74 -8.26 6.44
C LYS A 29 -3.64 -7.03 6.31
N TYR A 30 -4.06 -6.43 7.43
CA TYR A 30 -4.88 -5.21 7.40
C TYR A 30 -4.13 -4.03 6.78
N THR A 31 -2.85 -3.90 7.10
CA THR A 31 -1.99 -2.83 6.55
C THR A 31 -1.87 -2.97 5.04
N VAL A 32 -1.66 -4.18 4.53
CA VAL A 32 -1.54 -4.42 3.08
C VAL A 32 -2.87 -4.19 2.37
N ALA A 33 -3.98 -4.66 2.95
CA ALA A 33 -5.32 -4.38 2.40
C ALA A 33 -5.62 -2.87 2.35
N ALA A 34 -5.16 -2.11 3.35
CA ALA A 34 -5.28 -0.64 3.35
C ALA A 34 -4.42 -0.01 2.24
N TYR A 35 -3.18 -0.46 2.05
CA TYR A 35 -2.32 0.01 0.97
C TYR A 35 -2.89 -0.28 -0.42
N ASP A 36 -3.49 -1.45 -0.63
CA ASP A 36 -4.11 -1.80 -1.90
C ASP A 36 -5.33 -0.92 -2.22
N ARG A 37 -6.18 -0.66 -1.22
CA ARG A 37 -7.30 0.28 -1.33
C ARG A 37 -6.83 1.71 -1.59
N LEU A 38 -5.76 2.14 -0.92
CA LEU A 38 -5.20 3.48 -1.08
C LEU A 38 -4.56 3.65 -2.47
N SER A 39 -3.88 2.61 -2.98
CA SER A 39 -3.37 2.58 -4.35
C SER A 39 -4.50 2.77 -5.37
N THR A 40 -5.58 2.01 -5.19
CA THR A 40 -6.75 2.08 -6.08
C THR A 40 -7.42 3.45 -6.02
N ALA A 41 -7.54 4.04 -4.83
CA ALA A 41 -8.09 5.38 -4.66
C ALA A 41 -7.23 6.46 -5.35
N ILE A 42 -5.91 6.39 -5.22
CA ILE A 42 -4.98 7.31 -5.91
C ILE A 42 -5.06 7.14 -7.42
N PHE A 43 -5.16 5.91 -7.91
CA PHE A 43 -5.32 5.65 -9.34
C PHE A 43 -6.64 6.24 -9.87
N ILE A 44 -7.76 6.00 -9.18
CA ILE A 44 -9.06 6.50 -9.63
C ILE A 44 -9.11 8.03 -9.58
N THR A 45 -8.72 8.64 -8.46
CA THR A 45 -8.83 10.10 -8.27
C THR A 45 -7.73 10.88 -8.98
N GLY A 46 -6.50 10.36 -9.00
CA GLY A 46 -5.33 11.02 -9.55
C GLY A 46 -5.06 10.74 -11.03
N PHE A 47 -5.47 9.58 -11.55
CA PHE A 47 -5.28 9.22 -12.96
C PHE A 47 -6.60 9.24 -13.75
N LEU A 48 -7.61 8.47 -13.34
CA LEU A 48 -8.90 8.45 -14.06
C LEU A 48 -9.65 9.77 -13.95
N GLY A 49 -9.68 10.39 -12.77
CA GLY A 49 -10.44 11.62 -12.50
C GLY A 49 -10.17 12.75 -13.51
N PRO A 50 -8.91 13.15 -13.72
CA PRO A 50 -8.57 14.17 -14.71
C PRO A 50 -8.90 13.76 -16.15
N ILE A 51 -8.75 12.48 -16.50
CA ILE A 51 -9.10 11.95 -17.83
C ILE A 51 -10.60 12.09 -18.05
N PHE A 52 -11.43 11.60 -17.12
CA PHE A 52 -12.89 11.72 -17.22
C PHE A 52 -13.35 13.18 -17.21
N GLY A 53 -12.74 14.03 -16.37
CA GLY A 53 -13.00 15.47 -16.36
C GLY A 53 -12.69 16.13 -17.71
N SER A 54 -11.62 15.71 -18.38
CA SER A 54 -11.25 16.21 -19.70
C SER A 54 -12.17 15.75 -20.83
N VAL A 55 -12.71 14.53 -20.72
CA VAL A 55 -13.67 13.98 -21.70
C VAL A 55 -15.04 14.63 -21.54
N LEU A 56 -15.51 14.80 -20.31
CA LEU A 56 -16.81 15.40 -20.00
C LEU A 56 -16.83 16.92 -20.27
N ASN A 57 -15.69 17.60 -20.09
CA ASN A 57 -15.57 19.04 -20.31
C ASN A 57 -14.24 19.38 -21.00
N PRO A 58 -14.16 19.25 -22.33
CA PRO A 58 -12.92 19.52 -23.09
C PRO A 58 -12.47 20.99 -22.98
N ALA A 59 -13.39 21.91 -22.65
CA ALA A 59 -13.09 23.30 -22.37
C ALA A 59 -12.11 23.49 -21.20
N LEU A 60 -12.12 22.59 -20.21
CA LEU A 60 -11.15 22.61 -19.09
C LEU A 60 -9.72 22.50 -19.61
N LEU A 61 -9.45 21.59 -20.55
CA LEU A 61 -8.10 21.41 -21.09
C LEU A 61 -7.74 22.44 -22.17
N SER A 62 -8.74 22.96 -22.89
CA SER A 62 -8.57 23.98 -23.92
C SER A 62 -7.98 25.28 -23.37
N ASN A 63 -8.41 25.68 -22.17
CA ASN A 63 -8.03 26.96 -21.57
C ASN A 63 -6.63 26.98 -20.93
N TYR A 64 -5.98 25.82 -20.78
CA TYR A 64 -4.63 25.75 -20.24
C TYR A 64 -3.56 26.03 -21.31
N ASN A 65 -2.61 26.89 -20.97
CA ASN A 65 -1.37 27.05 -21.72
C ASN A 65 -0.56 25.74 -21.78
N ARG A 66 0.40 25.64 -22.71
CA ARG A 66 1.25 24.44 -22.89
C ARG A 66 1.88 23.94 -21.60
N ILE A 67 2.29 24.85 -20.71
CA ILE A 67 2.87 24.53 -19.40
C ILE A 67 1.84 23.84 -18.49
N GLY A 68 0.59 24.33 -18.45
CA GLY A 68 -0.49 23.72 -17.67
C GLY A 68 -0.84 22.30 -18.16
N LYS A 69 -0.88 22.10 -19.47
CA LYS A 69 -1.07 20.77 -20.08
C LYS A 69 0.07 19.81 -19.69
N PHE A 70 1.31 20.29 -19.71
CA PHE A 70 2.47 19.50 -19.30
C PHE A 70 2.40 19.10 -17.82
N LEU A 71 2.02 20.02 -16.93
CA LEU A 71 1.86 19.73 -15.50
C LEU A 71 0.75 18.69 -15.23
N ILE A 72 -0.35 18.73 -15.98
CA ILE A 72 -1.42 17.71 -15.87
C ILE A 72 -0.87 16.33 -16.24
N VAL A 73 -0.10 16.23 -17.33
CA VAL A 73 0.54 14.95 -17.74
C VAL A 73 1.54 14.48 -16.69
N CYS A 74 2.35 15.36 -16.13
CA CYS A 74 3.24 15.02 -15.02
C CYS A 74 2.47 14.53 -13.79
N GLY A 75 1.35 15.16 -13.43
CA GLY A 75 0.49 14.73 -12.33
C GLY A 75 -0.12 13.35 -12.55
N LEU A 76 -0.58 13.05 -13.78
CA LEU A 76 -1.08 11.73 -14.17
C LEU A 76 0.02 10.66 -14.03
N LEU A 77 1.23 10.94 -14.53
CA LEU A 77 2.37 10.03 -14.40
C LEU A 77 2.76 9.81 -12.95
N GLN A 78 2.75 10.86 -12.13
CA GLN A 78 3.06 10.78 -10.71
C GLN A 78 2.02 9.94 -9.96
N ALA A 79 0.72 10.14 -10.22
CA ALA A 79 -0.35 9.32 -9.64
C ALA A 79 -0.20 7.84 -10.00
N LEU A 80 0.19 7.54 -11.25
CA LEU A 80 0.43 6.18 -11.72
C LEU A 80 1.67 5.56 -11.05
N MET A 81 2.77 6.31 -10.93
CA MET A 81 3.98 5.86 -10.21
C MET A 81 3.69 5.59 -8.74
N ILE A 82 2.93 6.46 -8.06
CA ILE A 82 2.55 6.28 -6.65
C ILE A 82 1.66 5.06 -6.49
N SER A 83 0.67 4.86 -7.34
CA SER A 83 -0.20 3.68 -7.31
C SER A 83 0.59 2.38 -7.50
N CYS A 84 1.45 2.31 -8.53
CA CYS A 84 2.33 1.15 -8.76
C CYS A 84 3.31 0.93 -7.60
N GLY A 85 3.90 2.00 -7.07
CA GLY A 85 4.83 1.94 -5.94
C GLY A 85 4.16 1.39 -4.68
N LEU A 86 2.92 1.82 -4.40
CA LEU A 86 2.14 1.32 -3.27
C LEU A 86 1.77 -0.16 -3.42
N HIS A 87 1.43 -0.58 -4.65
CA HIS A 87 1.09 -1.97 -4.93
C HIS A 87 2.33 -2.89 -4.82
N LEU A 88 3.50 -2.44 -5.31
CA LEU A 88 4.78 -3.14 -5.09
C LEU A 88 5.16 -3.18 -3.62
N TYR A 89 5.04 -2.07 -2.90
CA TYR A 89 5.35 -1.99 -1.48
C TYR A 89 4.49 -2.96 -0.67
N GLY A 90 3.18 -3.04 -0.97
CA GLY A 90 2.29 -4.05 -0.39
C GLY A 90 2.77 -5.49 -0.63
N LYS A 91 3.18 -5.83 -1.86
CA LYS A 91 3.71 -7.17 -2.18
C LYS A 91 5.03 -7.47 -1.48
N ILE A 92 5.95 -6.52 -1.41
CA ILE A 92 7.25 -6.70 -0.73
C ILE A 92 7.03 -6.89 0.77
N LYS A 93 6.18 -6.06 1.38
CA LYS A 93 5.88 -6.14 2.82
C LYS A 93 5.18 -7.45 3.20
N LEU A 94 4.32 -7.98 2.33
CA LEU A 94 3.75 -9.34 2.48
C LEU A 94 4.81 -10.43 2.40
N ARG A 95 5.78 -10.30 1.50
CA ARG A 95 6.86 -11.28 1.34
C ARG A 95 7.76 -11.32 2.58
N ASP A 96 8.10 -10.16 3.12
CA ASP A 96 9.03 -10.07 4.25
C ASP A 96 8.36 -10.37 5.60
N GLY A 97 7.06 -10.09 5.75
CA GLY A 97 6.33 -10.39 7.00
C GLY A 97 5.75 -11.81 7.10
N TRP A 98 5.91 -12.65 6.06
CA TRP A 98 5.57 -14.07 6.10
C TRP A 98 6.75 -14.97 6.51
N GLN A 99 7.96 -14.41 6.62
CA GLN A 99 9.13 -15.10 7.20
C GLN A 99 9.14 -15.07 8.73
#